data_AF-A0A2D6X2L6-F1
#
_entry.id   AF-A0A2D6X2L6-F1
#
_cell.length_a   1.000
_cell.length_b   1.000
_cell.length_c   1.000
_cell.angle_alpha   90.00
_cell.angle_beta   90.00
_cell.angle_gamma   90.00
#
_symmetry.space_group_name_H-M   'P 1'
#
loop_
_entity.id
_entity.type
_entity.pdbx_description
1 polymer ?
#
loop_
_entity_poly.entity_id
_entity_poly.type
_entity_poly.pdbx_seq_one_letter_code
_entity_poly.pdbx_strand_id
1 'polypeptide(L)'
;MEYRYTGNGQFILMGKAPDFVHLRDRKIIEFYGERWHEPEEEEERIKLFARSDYQVLVIWQREIAPKKRKSLYKKLLDFNVLPEL
;
A
#
# COMPACT_ATOMS: atom_id res chain seq x y z
N MET A 1 11.61 10.36 -6.36
CA MET A 1 10.55 9.37 -6.07
C MET A 1 10.58 9.12 -4.58
N GLU A 2 9.44 9.21 -3.90
CA GLU A 2 9.35 9.14 -2.43
C GLU A 2 9.11 7.71 -1.92
N TYR A 3 8.62 6.82 -2.78
CA TYR A 3 8.44 5.40 -2.50
C TYR A 3 9.50 4.56 -3.21
N ARG A 4 9.91 3.48 -2.56
CA ARG A 4 10.77 2.42 -3.12
C ARG A 4 9.95 1.16 -3.30
N TYR A 5 10.10 0.51 -4.45
CA TYR A 5 9.57 -0.85 -4.65
C TYR A 5 10.37 -1.87 -3.83
N THR A 6 9.67 -2.66 -3.02
CA THR A 6 10.21 -3.68 -2.12
C THR A 6 9.52 -5.04 -2.25
N GLY A 7 8.56 -5.17 -3.18
CA GLY A 7 7.83 -6.43 -3.45
C GLY A 7 8.71 -7.60 -3.92
N ASN A 8 10.00 -7.37 -4.14
CA ASN A 8 11.01 -8.42 -4.36
C ASN A 8 11.63 -8.97 -3.06
N GLY A 9 11.12 -8.59 -1.88
CA GLY A 9 11.61 -9.06 -0.59
C GLY A 9 12.84 -8.33 -0.05
N GLN A 10 13.25 -7.20 -0.65
CA GLN A 10 14.36 -6.38 -0.14
C GLN A 10 14.06 -5.72 1.21
N PHE A 11 12.79 -5.64 1.59
CA PHE A 11 12.34 -5.20 2.90
C PHE A 11 11.28 -6.18 3.40
N ILE A 12 11.44 -6.65 4.64
CA ILE A 12 10.52 -7.58 5.28
C ILE A 12 10.05 -6.95 6.59
N LEU A 13 8.74 -6.84 6.75
CA LEU A 13 8.08 -6.35 7.95
C LEU A 13 7.10 -7.42 8.45
N MET A 14 7.26 -7.86 9.70
CA MET A 14 6.39 -8.89 10.30
C MET A 14 6.26 -10.17 9.45
N GLY A 15 7.35 -10.58 8.79
CA GLY A 15 7.37 -11.76 7.92
C GLY A 15 6.67 -11.59 6.57
N LYS A 16 6.29 -10.36 6.20
CA LYS A 16 5.70 -10.02 4.91
C LYS A 16 6.58 -9.05 4.13
N ALA A 17 6.56 -9.16 2.80
CA ALA A 17 7.23 -8.23 1.90
C ALA A 17 6.19 -7.25 1.33
N PRO A 18 6.17 -5.98 1.79
CA PRO A 18 5.28 -4.97 1.20
C PRO A 18 5.76 -4.57 -0.20
N ASP A 19 4.83 -4.20 -1.08
CA ASP A 19 5.16 -3.83 -2.46
C ASP A 19 5.92 -2.51 -2.57
N PHE A 20 5.48 -1.48 -1.86
CA PHE A 20 6.13 -0.17 -1.85
C PHE A 20 6.22 0.40 -0.44
N VAL A 21 7.39 0.91 -0.09
CA VAL A 21 7.65 1.55 1.21
C VAL A 21 8.13 2.97 0.98
N HIS A 22 7.55 3.92 1.71
CA HIS A 22 8.00 5.30 1.68
C HIS A 22 9.39 5.46 2.31
N LEU A 23 10.22 6.33 1.74
CA LEU A 23 11.64 6.44 2.09
C LEU A 23 11.90 7.18 3.41
N ARG A 24 10.92 7.94 3.92
CA ARG A 24 11.07 8.82 5.10
C ARG A 24 10.00 8.53 6.14
N ASP A 25 8.75 8.73 5.74
CA ASP A 25 7.56 8.51 6.56
C ASP A 25 7.19 7.03 6.67
N ARG A 26 6.43 6.67 7.71
CA ARG A 26 5.92 5.30 7.93
C ARG A 26 4.70 4.99 7.08
N LYS A 27 4.89 4.94 5.77
CA LYS A 27 3.83 4.64 4.79
C LYS A 27 4.17 3.46 3.91
N ILE A 28 3.17 2.61 3.68
CA ILE A 28 3.24 1.44 2.80
C ILE A 28 2.11 1.52 1.78
N ILE A 29 2.41 1.14 0.53
CA ILE A 29 1.41 0.89 -0.50
C ILE A 29 1.54 -0.56 -0.93
N GLU A 30 0.42 -1.29 -0.91
CA GLU A 30 0.29 -2.67 -1.39
C GLU A 30 -0.55 -2.69 -2.67
N PHE A 31 -0.21 -3.57 -3.60
CA PHE A 31 -0.92 -3.74 -4.86
C PHE A 31 -1.53 -5.15 -4.98
N TYR A 32 -2.85 -5.23 -4.86
CA TYR A 32 -3.56 -6.51 -4.81
C TYR A 32 -4.21 -6.84 -6.15
N GLY A 33 -3.94 -8.05 -6.65
CA GLY A 33 -4.69 -8.64 -7.77
C GLY A 33 -5.86 -9.49 -7.27
N GLU A 34 -7.05 -9.34 -7.84
CA GLU A 34 -8.25 -10.08 -7.40
C GLU A 34 -8.15 -11.60 -7.54
N ARG A 35 -7.19 -12.10 -8.33
CA ARG A 35 -6.91 -13.54 -8.45
C ARG A 35 -6.13 -14.10 -7.27
N TRP A 36 -5.36 -13.26 -6.58
CA TRP A 36 -4.38 -13.66 -5.58
C TRP A 36 -4.75 -13.24 -4.17
N HIS A 37 -5.67 -12.28 -4.05
CA HIS A 37 -6.08 -11.73 -2.78
C HIS A 37 -7.60 -11.71 -2.61
N GLU A 38 -8.04 -12.06 -1.40
CA GLU A 38 -9.39 -11.90 -0.92
C GLU A 38 -9.58 -10.50 -0.29
N PRO A 39 -10.76 -9.88 -0.38
CA PRO A 39 -11.03 -8.55 0.19
C PRO A 39 -10.68 -8.43 1.68
N GLU A 40 -10.84 -9.50 2.44
CA GLU A 40 -10.57 -9.57 3.88
C GLU A 40 -9.08 -9.37 4.19
N GLU A 41 -8.18 -9.79 3.29
CA GLU A 41 -6.73 -9.64 3.45
C GLU A 41 -6.28 -8.18 3.46
N GLU A 42 -7.05 -7.27 2.85
CA GLU A 42 -6.76 -5.82 2.90
C GLU A 42 -6.79 -5.33 4.35
N GLU A 43 -7.86 -5.64 5.09
CA GLU A 43 -8.00 -5.20 6.47
C GLU A 43 -6.97 -5.88 7.38
N GLU A 44 -6.71 -7.18 7.16
CA GLU A 44 -5.67 -7.91 7.88
C GLU A 44 -4.28 -7.31 7.67
N ARG A 45 -3.96 -6.92 6.43
CA ARG A 45 -2.68 -6.30 6.09
C ARG A 45 -2.51 -4.95 6.74
N ILE A 46 -3.54 -4.11 6.67
CA ILE A 46 -3.55 -2.79 7.33
C ILE A 46 -3.31 -2.97 8.83
N LYS A 47 -4.07 -3.86 9.48
CA LYS A 47 -3.92 -4.14 10.92
C LYS A 47 -2.55 -4.69 11.28
N LEU A 48 -1.96 -5.55 10.45
CA LEU A 48 -0.64 -6.14 10.72
C LEU A 48 0.45 -5.08 10.77
N PHE A 49 0.51 -4.19 9.78
CA PHE A 49 1.55 -3.17 9.70
C PHE A 49 1.27 -1.95 10.60
N ALA A 50 0.00 -1.67 10.91
CA ALA A 50 -0.36 -0.67 11.92
C ALA A 50 0.25 -0.98 13.30
N ARG A 51 0.53 -2.25 13.62
CA ARG A 51 1.26 -2.65 14.86
C ARG A 51 2.71 -2.14 14.90
N SER A 52 3.23 -1.61 13.80
CA SER A 52 4.55 -0.99 13.68
C SER A 52 4.45 0.47 13.23
N ASP A 53 3.31 1.11 13.51
CA ASP A 53 3.03 2.51 13.22
C ASP A 53 3.07 2.86 11.73
N TYR A 54 2.88 1.87 10.86
CA TYR A 54 2.77 2.11 9.43
C TYR A 54 1.32 2.40 9.03
N GLN A 55 1.13 3.48 8.29
CA GLN A 55 -0.08 3.72 7.52
C GLN A 55 0.00 2.92 6.23
N VAL A 56 -1.07 2.20 5.89
CA VAL A 56 -1.11 1.30 4.72
C VAL A 56 -2.23 1.71 3.78
N LEU A 57 -1.89 1.79 2.49
CA LEU A 57 -2.86 1.94 1.40
C LEU A 57 -2.84 0.69 0.54
N VAL A 58 -3.99 0.03 0.37
CA VAL A 58 -4.14 -1.04 -0.60
C VAL A 58 -4.77 -0.50 -1.88
N ILE A 59 -4.13 -0.78 -3.01
CA ILE A 59 -4.64 -0.51 -4.36
C ILE A 59 -4.96 -1.83 -5.04
N TRP A 60 -6.22 -2.03 -5.41
CA TRP A 60 -6.63 -3.21 -6.15
C TRP A 60 -6.36 -3.06 -7.65
N GLN A 61 -6.09 -4.16 -8.33
CA GLN A 61 -5.87 -4.20 -9.78
C GLN A 61 -7.06 -3.60 -10.54
N ARG A 62 -8.31 -3.81 -10.13
CA ARG A 62 -9.49 -3.13 -10.72
C ARG A 62 -9.48 -1.60 -10.62
N GLU A 63 -8.62 -1.00 -9.80
CA GLU A 63 -8.46 0.46 -9.66
C GLU A 63 -7.52 1.06 -10.71
N ILE A 64 -6.65 0.26 -11.35
CA ILE A 64 -5.72 0.74 -12.37
C ILE A 64 -6.37 0.91 -13.76
N ALA A 65 -7.64 0.54 -13.90
CA ALA A 65 -8.39 0.69 -15.14
C ALA A 65 -8.36 2.15 -15.63
N PRO A 66 -8.21 2.40 -16.95
CA PRO A 66 -8.09 3.76 -17.49
C PRO A 66 -9.19 4.73 -17.02
N LYS A 67 -10.44 4.26 -16.93
CA LYS A 67 -11.59 5.03 -16.44
C LYS A 67 -11.49 5.48 -14.98
N LYS A 68 -10.65 4.83 -14.16
CA LYS A 68 -10.42 5.13 -12.74
C LYS A 68 -9.10 5.87 -12.49
N ARG A 69 -8.33 6.19 -13.54
CA ARG A 69 -7.02 6.85 -13.41
C ARG A 69 -7.10 8.10 -12.53
N LYS A 70 -8.07 8.99 -12.78
CA LYS A 70 -8.19 10.26 -12.04
C LYS A 70 -8.47 10.04 -10.55
N SER A 71 -9.36 9.11 -10.20
CA SER A 71 -9.65 8.76 -8.80
C SER A 71 -8.48 8.06 -8.13
N LEU A 72 -7.77 7.17 -8.83
CA LEU A 72 -6.57 6.50 -8.31
C LEU A 72 -5.46 7.52 -8.00
N TYR A 73 -5.20 8.45 -8.92
CA TYR A 73 -4.24 9.53 -8.68
C TYR A 73 -4.62 10.38 -7.47
N LYS A 74 -5.91 10.73 -7.32
CA LYS A 74 -6.37 11.47 -6.14
C LYS A 74 -6.15 10.67 -4.85
N LYS A 75 -6.53 9.38 -4.83
CA LYS A 75 -6.33 8.48 -3.68
C LYS A 75 -4.86 8.41 -3.25
N LEU A 76 -3.93 8.29 -4.22
CA LEU A 76 -2.49 8.31 -3.96
C LEU A 76 -2.01 9.65 -3.40
N LEU A 77 -2.47 10.77 -3.95
CA LEU A 77 -2.11 12.11 -3.46
C LEU A 77 -2.63 12.36 -2.04
N ASP A 78 -3.90 12.03 -1.79
CA ASP A 78 -4.53 12.16 -0.47
C ASP A 78 -3.76 11.34 0.58
N PHE A 79 -3.38 10.10 0.25
CA PHE A 79 -2.57 9.26 1.12
C PHE A 79 -1.17 9.84 1.37
N ASN A 80 -0.55 10.44 0.34
CA ASN A 80 0.78 11.03 0.48
C ASN A 80 0.81 12.19 1.48
N VAL A 81 -0.25 13.01 1.51
CA VAL A 81 -0.34 14.17 2.42
C VAL A 81 -0.97 13.85 3.77
N LEU A 82 -1.42 12.61 4.00
CA LEU A 82 -1.97 12.20 5.29
C LEU A 82 -0.90 12.38 6.40
N PRO A 83 -1.22 13.03 7.53
CA PRO A 83 -0.26 13.18 8.63
C PRO A 83 0.09 11.82 9.24
N GLU A 84 1.32 11.66 9.74
CA GLU A 84 1.73 10.45 10.47
C GLU A 84 0.89 10.24 11.74
N LEU A 85 0.78 8.98 12.17
CA LEU A 85 0.06 8.57 13.38
C LEU A 85 0.79 8.96 14.67
#